data_AF-E1ZGC1-F1
#
_entry.id   AF-E1ZGC1-F1
#
_cell.length_a   1.000
_cell.length_b   1.000
_cell.length_c   1.000
_cell.angle_alpha   90.00
_cell.angle_beta   90.00
_cell.angle_gamma   90.00
#
_symmetry.space_group_name_H-M   'P 1'
#
loop_
_entity.id
_entity.type
_entity.pdbx_description
1 polymer ?
#
loop_
_entity_poly.entity_id
_entity_poly.type
_entity_poly.pdbx_seq_one_letter_code
_entity_poly.pdbx_strand_id
1 'polypeptide(L)'
;MSLATLHSHSGLAQSPAQRTRASRCQRLHLACSASNEHTADAAADRRTVLLGIAGAAVAAPLVASAPASAATKILPAAQLSSFQKRDIMTELQKRAQEELKKVLTSADASSCVRLLLNDAGTYDQATKTGGADGSVVLPEELDRPENRDLKPLVEKLSKAKAAIDARRLEGQAPLSWADTIVLAAKVTVEAAWREDKISKAASPEKGAFLADGFGNAISVRLGRVDATQPSPPGRLPANDASLEEMQRFFSQLGAKPDQGGDGPFAKKPPFWERQQFLLWPFTQADPIATEEAMAAANPKYADWKRTYDTSRKTVTRTSYEEDFGAALSTLANQGAKFIPDAYMCPIEITLPDRY
;
A
#
# COMPACT_ATOMS: atom_id res chain seq x y z
N MET A 1 -9.58 -55.22 27.43
CA MET A 1 -10.72 -55.96 26.85
C MET A 1 -11.93 -55.04 26.84
N SER A 2 -12.54 -54.92 25.66
CA SER A 2 -13.86 -54.36 25.32
C SER A 2 -14.20 -52.93 25.74
N LEU A 3 -14.20 -51.97 24.79
CA LEU A 3 -15.27 -51.70 23.81
C LEU A 3 -16.50 -51.06 24.47
N ALA A 4 -16.53 -49.72 24.42
CA ALA A 4 -17.73 -48.92 24.54
C ALA A 4 -18.37 -48.81 23.15
N THR A 5 -19.62 -49.26 23.01
CA THR A 5 -20.38 -49.15 21.78
C THR A 5 -21.80 -48.65 22.07
N LEU A 6 -22.17 -47.62 21.30
CA LEU A 6 -23.48 -47.34 20.69
C LEU A 6 -24.61 -46.67 21.51
N HIS A 7 -24.83 -45.40 21.15
CA HIS A 7 -26.01 -44.84 20.44
C HIS A 7 -27.42 -45.09 21.00
N SER A 8 -28.18 -44.00 21.19
CA SER A 8 -29.38 -43.67 20.36
C SER A 8 -30.30 -42.67 21.09
N HIS A 9 -30.52 -41.50 20.50
CA HIS A 9 -31.83 -41.06 19.98
C HIS A 9 -31.79 -39.59 19.54
N SER A 10 -31.79 -39.40 18.22
CA SER A 10 -32.03 -38.11 17.57
C SER A 10 -33.54 -37.88 17.45
N GLY A 11 -34.02 -36.81 18.09
CA GLY A 11 -35.38 -36.30 17.96
C GLY A 11 -35.52 -35.38 16.75
N LEU A 12 -36.61 -35.58 16.02
CA LEU A 12 -37.14 -34.71 14.97
C LEU A 12 -37.44 -33.31 15.50
N ALA A 13 -37.03 -32.27 14.78
CA ALA A 13 -37.74 -30.99 14.77
C ALA A 13 -37.51 -30.24 13.45
N GLN A 14 -38.62 -29.87 12.84
CA GLN A 14 -38.79 -29.26 11.53
C GLN A 14 -38.40 -27.77 11.54
N SER A 15 -37.97 -27.29 10.37
CA SER A 15 -37.71 -25.88 10.06
C SER A 15 -38.87 -24.94 10.40
N PRO A 16 -38.53 -23.66 10.67
CA PRO A 16 -39.31 -22.55 10.15
C PRO A 16 -38.48 -21.72 9.17
N ALA A 17 -39.10 -21.44 8.03
CA ALA A 17 -38.61 -20.54 7.00
C ALA A 17 -38.43 -19.11 7.54
N GLN A 18 -37.28 -18.49 7.26
CA GLN A 18 -37.10 -17.05 7.38
C GLN A 18 -36.85 -16.44 6.01
N ARG A 19 -37.83 -15.64 5.57
CA ARG A 19 -37.73 -14.63 4.53
C ARG A 19 -36.67 -13.60 4.92
N THR A 20 -35.86 -13.12 3.98
CA THR A 20 -35.81 -11.68 3.64
C THR A 20 -34.92 -11.35 2.42
N ARG A 21 -35.55 -10.60 1.52
CA ARG A 21 -35.02 -9.55 0.62
C ARG A 21 -33.77 -9.83 -0.22
N ALA A 22 -34.02 -10.27 -1.46
CA ALA A 22 -33.15 -9.99 -2.59
C ALA A 22 -33.15 -8.48 -2.91
N SER A 23 -31.99 -7.83 -2.75
CA SER A 23 -31.76 -6.45 -3.22
C SER A 23 -31.57 -6.46 -4.74
N ARG A 24 -32.57 -5.93 -5.45
CA ARG A 24 -32.58 -5.77 -6.91
C ARG A 24 -31.64 -4.62 -7.29
N CYS A 25 -30.41 -4.93 -7.69
CA CYS A 25 -29.50 -3.95 -8.28
C CYS A 25 -29.94 -3.70 -9.74
N GLN A 26 -30.64 -2.60 -10.01
CA GLN A 26 -30.93 -2.16 -11.37
C GLN A 26 -29.64 -1.59 -11.98
N ARG A 27 -28.95 -2.39 -12.81
CA ARG A 27 -27.95 -1.88 -13.76
C ARG A 27 -28.69 -1.26 -14.93
N LEU A 28 -28.65 0.07 -15.03
CA LEU A 28 -29.01 0.78 -16.26
C LEU A 28 -27.90 0.51 -17.30
N HIS A 29 -28.17 -0.42 -18.22
CA HIS A 29 -27.40 -0.54 -19.46
C HIS A 29 -28.06 0.34 -20.51
N LEU A 30 -27.43 1.48 -20.83
CA LEU A 30 -27.75 2.25 -22.03
C LEU A 30 -27.14 1.51 -23.22
N ALA A 31 -27.98 0.83 -24.01
CA ALA A 31 -27.60 0.25 -25.28
C ALA A 31 -27.99 1.23 -26.40
N CYS A 32 -27.02 1.86 -27.04
CA CYS A 32 -27.23 2.52 -28.33
C CYS A 32 -27.30 1.45 -29.42
N SER A 33 -28.50 1.22 -29.98
CA SER A 33 -28.69 0.42 -31.17
C SER A 33 -28.34 1.27 -32.40
N ALA A 34 -27.19 1.01 -33.02
CA ALA A 34 -26.95 1.41 -34.41
C ALA A 34 -27.55 0.32 -35.31
N SER A 35 -28.71 0.61 -35.89
CA SER A 35 -29.33 -0.23 -36.92
C SER A 35 -28.59 -0.05 -38.23
N ASN A 36 -27.81 -1.06 -38.61
CA ASN A 36 -27.35 -1.28 -39.98
C ASN A 36 -28.35 -2.23 -40.66
N GLU A 37 -29.03 -1.76 -41.70
CA GLU A 37 -29.62 -2.63 -42.73
C GLU A 37 -28.88 -2.36 -44.05
N HIS A 38 -28.17 -3.40 -44.54
CA HIS A 38 -27.90 -3.64 -45.95
C HIS A 38 -29.21 -4.07 -46.61
N THR A 39 -29.53 -3.74 -47.87
CA THR A 39 -29.00 -4.35 -49.11
C THR A 39 -29.30 -3.43 -50.32
N ALA A 40 -28.29 -3.00 -51.09
CA ALA A 40 -27.93 -3.54 -52.41
C ALA A 40 -29.08 -3.62 -53.43
N ASP A 41 -29.09 -2.74 -54.45
CA ASP A 41 -28.85 -3.15 -55.86
C ASP A 41 -28.70 -1.95 -56.82
N ALA A 42 -28.07 -2.24 -57.97
CA ALA A 42 -28.09 -1.55 -59.26
C ALA A 42 -27.18 -0.32 -59.50
N ALA A 43 -26.23 -0.58 -60.38
CA ALA A 43 -25.25 0.31 -60.98
C ALA A 43 -25.83 1.24 -62.07
N ALA A 44 -25.03 2.30 -62.36
CA ALA A 44 -25.10 3.20 -63.52
C ALA A 44 -26.36 4.09 -63.59
N ASP A 45 -26.30 5.38 -63.91
CA ASP A 45 -25.55 5.96 -65.02
C ASP A 45 -25.36 7.47 -64.83
N ARG A 46 -24.26 7.98 -65.40
CA ARG A 46 -23.89 9.39 -65.43
C ARG A 46 -24.47 10.02 -66.67
N ARG A 47 -25.53 10.82 -66.59
CA ARG A 47 -25.81 11.86 -67.61
C ARG A 47 -26.99 12.77 -67.27
N THR A 48 -26.69 14.07 -67.26
CA THR A 48 -27.53 15.19 -67.74
C THR A 48 -28.79 15.47 -66.91
N VAL A 49 -28.80 16.50 -66.07
CA VAL A 49 -28.93 17.93 -66.45
C VAL A 49 -30.10 18.12 -67.40
N LEU A 50 -31.18 18.75 -66.93
CA LEU A 50 -31.76 19.98 -67.49
C LEU A 50 -33.07 20.33 -66.77
N LEU A 51 -33.06 21.51 -66.16
CA LEU A 51 -34.12 22.53 -66.14
C LEU A 51 -35.53 22.13 -65.68
N GLY A 52 -35.97 22.80 -64.61
CA GLY A 52 -37.25 23.48 -64.70
C GLY A 52 -38.03 23.68 -63.39
N ILE A 53 -38.01 24.93 -62.92
CA ILE A 53 -39.18 25.67 -62.40
C ILE A 53 -39.72 25.31 -61.00
N ALA A 54 -39.66 26.34 -60.14
CA ALA A 54 -40.54 26.66 -59.00
C ALA A 54 -40.62 25.71 -57.80
N GLY A 55 -40.14 26.20 -56.64
CA GLY A 55 -40.49 25.66 -55.34
C GLY A 55 -39.84 26.47 -54.21
N ALA A 56 -40.65 27.07 -53.37
CA ALA A 56 -40.27 28.03 -52.34
C ALA A 56 -39.13 27.56 -51.41
N ALA A 57 -38.22 28.49 -51.10
CA ALA A 57 -37.25 28.33 -50.03
C ALA A 57 -37.97 28.31 -48.68
N VAL A 58 -38.25 27.12 -48.15
CA VAL A 58 -38.53 26.94 -46.72
C VAL A 58 -37.19 26.79 -46.03
N ALA A 59 -36.57 27.92 -45.68
CA ALA A 59 -35.48 27.94 -44.72
C ALA A 59 -36.08 27.60 -43.35
N ALA A 60 -36.16 26.30 -43.03
CA ALA A 60 -36.32 25.87 -41.65
C ALA A 60 -35.01 26.22 -40.93
N PRO A 61 -35.00 27.09 -39.90
CA PRO A 61 -33.83 27.20 -39.08
C PRO A 61 -33.65 25.84 -38.41
N LEU A 62 -32.57 25.15 -38.74
CA LEU A 62 -31.95 24.18 -37.86
C LEU A 62 -31.80 24.89 -36.52
N VAL A 63 -32.69 24.59 -35.57
CA VAL A 63 -32.43 24.87 -34.16
C VAL A 63 -31.28 23.93 -33.82
N ALA A 64 -30.06 24.40 -34.11
CA ALA A 64 -28.89 23.89 -33.44
C ALA A 64 -29.17 24.14 -31.96
N SER A 65 -29.53 23.09 -31.23
CA SER A 65 -29.50 23.13 -29.79
C SER A 65 -28.10 23.60 -29.43
N ALA A 66 -27.97 24.85 -28.97
CA ALA A 66 -26.73 25.31 -28.40
C ALA A 66 -26.29 24.25 -27.38
N PRO A 67 -25.03 23.80 -27.37
CA PRO A 67 -24.58 22.90 -26.33
C PRO A 67 -24.93 23.57 -25.01
N ALA A 68 -25.71 22.86 -24.17
CA ALA A 68 -26.08 23.35 -22.86
C ALA A 68 -24.80 23.89 -22.21
N SER A 69 -24.80 25.19 -21.90
CA SER A 69 -23.68 25.81 -21.22
C SER A 69 -23.38 24.96 -19.98
N ALA A 70 -22.12 24.62 -19.82
CA ALA A 70 -21.68 23.66 -18.83
C ALA A 70 -20.87 24.45 -17.80
N ALA A 71 -21.43 24.62 -16.62
CA ALA A 71 -20.77 25.32 -15.52
C ALA A 71 -19.78 24.37 -14.85
N THR A 72 -18.51 24.78 -14.79
CA THR A 72 -17.50 24.10 -13.98
C THR A 72 -17.75 24.42 -12.51
N LYS A 73 -18.12 23.41 -11.71
CA LYS A 73 -18.19 23.53 -10.25
C LYS A 73 -16.96 22.87 -9.64
N ILE A 74 -16.29 23.61 -8.75
CA ILE A 74 -15.17 23.11 -7.95
C ILE A 74 -15.76 22.58 -6.64
N LEU A 75 -15.64 21.28 -6.37
CA LEU A 75 -15.97 20.70 -5.07
C LEU A 75 -14.73 20.73 -4.17
N PRO A 76 -14.66 21.55 -3.11
CA PRO A 76 -13.53 21.56 -2.21
C PRO A 76 -13.34 20.21 -1.52
N ALA A 77 -12.10 19.76 -1.34
CA ALA A 77 -11.77 18.50 -0.67
C ALA A 77 -12.39 18.35 0.74
N ALA A 78 -12.65 19.47 1.42
CA ALA A 78 -13.30 19.51 2.73
C ALA A 78 -14.79 19.06 2.70
N GLN A 79 -15.46 19.14 1.56
CA GLN A 79 -16.86 18.74 1.39
C GLN A 79 -17.02 17.26 1.02
N LEU A 80 -15.91 16.56 0.79
CA LEU A 80 -15.93 15.12 0.49
C LEU A 80 -16.34 14.34 1.74
N SER A 81 -17.26 13.40 1.57
CA SER A 81 -17.61 12.43 2.61
C SER A 81 -16.43 11.53 2.95
N SER A 82 -16.43 10.98 4.16
CA SER A 82 -15.38 10.05 4.64
C SER A 82 -15.19 8.85 3.71
N PHE A 83 -16.25 8.39 3.04
CA PHE A 83 -16.18 7.30 2.05
C PHE A 83 -15.43 7.71 0.79
N GLN A 84 -15.73 8.88 0.22
CA GLN A 84 -15.04 9.41 -0.96
C GLN A 84 -13.55 9.65 -0.68
N LYS A 85 -13.22 10.20 0.50
CA LYS A 85 -11.84 10.39 0.95
C LYS A 85 -11.08 9.06 0.99
N ARG A 86 -11.71 8.02 1.53
CA ARG A 86 -11.13 6.66 1.58
C ARG A 86 -10.94 6.07 0.17
N ASP A 87 -11.89 6.28 -0.73
CA ASP A 87 -11.81 5.75 -2.10
C ASP A 87 -10.66 6.41 -2.89
N ILE A 88 -10.48 7.73 -2.77
CA ILE A 88 -9.34 8.46 -3.36
C ILE A 88 -8.00 7.93 -2.83
N MET A 89 -7.90 7.73 -1.51
CA MET A 89 -6.69 7.21 -0.88
C MET A 89 -6.41 5.76 -1.28
N THR A 90 -7.46 4.94 -1.43
CA THR A 90 -7.35 3.55 -1.89
C THR A 90 -6.86 3.51 -3.33
N GLU A 91 -7.37 4.38 -4.20
CA GLU A 91 -6.92 4.50 -5.59
C GLU A 91 -5.46 4.97 -5.67
N LEU A 92 -5.09 6.02 -4.92
CA LEU A 92 -3.70 6.49 -4.84
C LEU A 92 -2.78 5.37 -4.39
N GLN A 93 -3.14 4.66 -3.32
CA GLN A 93 -2.35 3.55 -2.79
C GLN A 93 -2.22 2.43 -3.82
N LYS A 94 -3.30 2.06 -4.51
CA LYS A 94 -3.29 1.04 -5.56
C LYS A 94 -2.38 1.44 -6.73
N ARG A 95 -2.54 2.65 -7.26
CA ARG A 95 -1.71 3.21 -8.33
C ARG A 95 -0.23 3.24 -7.94
N ALA A 96 0.07 3.69 -6.73
CA ALA A 96 1.44 3.73 -6.23
C ALA A 96 2.04 2.32 -6.13
N GLN A 97 1.30 1.35 -5.61
CA GLN A 97 1.75 -0.04 -5.56
C GLN A 97 1.97 -0.65 -6.94
N GLU A 98 1.11 -0.36 -7.92
CA GLU A 98 1.27 -0.84 -9.30
C GLU A 98 2.58 -0.33 -9.93
N GLU A 99 2.88 0.96 -9.80
CA GLU A 99 4.13 1.53 -10.35
C GLU A 99 5.36 1.03 -9.59
N LEU A 100 5.29 0.92 -8.25
CA LEU A 100 6.39 0.38 -7.44
C LEU A 100 6.69 -1.07 -7.81
N LYS A 101 5.68 -1.90 -8.06
CA LYS A 101 5.84 -3.31 -8.48
C LYS A 101 6.51 -3.47 -9.86
N LYS A 102 6.52 -2.44 -10.70
CA LYS A 102 7.23 -2.49 -12.00
C LYS A 102 8.73 -2.28 -11.84
N VAL A 103 9.15 -1.56 -10.81
CA VAL A 103 10.55 -1.15 -10.60
C VAL A 103 11.23 -1.99 -9.54
N LEU A 104 10.49 -2.39 -8.50
CA LEU A 104 10.99 -3.13 -7.36
C LEU A 104 10.62 -4.60 -7.44
N THR A 105 11.52 -5.44 -6.96
CA THR A 105 11.33 -6.88 -6.83
C THR A 105 11.38 -7.31 -5.36
N SER A 106 11.06 -8.56 -5.09
CA SER A 106 11.22 -9.17 -3.75
C SER A 106 12.66 -9.11 -3.23
N ALA A 107 13.65 -9.14 -4.13
CA ALA A 107 15.07 -9.02 -3.77
C ALA A 107 15.43 -7.63 -3.19
N ASP A 108 14.69 -6.58 -3.55
CA ASP A 108 14.90 -5.24 -3.02
C ASP A 108 14.27 -5.05 -1.62
N ALA A 109 13.60 -6.07 -1.05
CA ALA A 109 12.84 -5.93 0.20
C ALA A 109 13.73 -5.56 1.39
N SER A 110 14.87 -6.22 1.56
CA SER A 110 15.81 -5.93 2.64
C SER A 110 16.28 -4.47 2.59
N SER A 111 16.71 -4.01 1.42
CA SER A 111 17.15 -2.63 1.20
C SER A 111 16.04 -1.60 1.39
N CYS A 112 14.79 -1.90 0.98
CA CYS A 112 13.64 -1.02 1.21
C CYS A 112 13.29 -0.88 2.69
N VAL A 113 13.28 -2.00 3.43
CA VAL A 113 13.05 -1.97 4.88
C VAL A 113 14.19 -1.28 5.60
N ARG A 114 15.43 -1.44 5.12
CA ARG A 114 16.59 -0.74 5.69
C ARG A 114 16.54 0.76 5.43
N LEU A 115 16.14 1.19 4.24
CA LEU A 115 15.91 2.60 3.95
C LEU A 115 14.86 3.20 4.89
N LEU A 116 13.75 2.48 5.13
CA LEU A 116 12.73 2.89 6.09
C LEU A 116 13.26 2.90 7.53
N LEU A 117 14.07 1.91 7.92
CA LEU A 117 14.69 1.85 9.25
C LEU A 117 15.64 3.02 9.47
N ASN A 118 16.42 3.38 8.46
CA ASN A 118 17.37 4.49 8.55
C ASN A 118 16.63 5.83 8.64
N ASP A 119 15.56 6.03 7.86
CA ASP A 119 14.71 7.23 7.95
C ASP A 119 14.05 7.32 9.34
N ALA A 120 13.28 6.29 9.72
CA ALA A 120 12.54 6.24 10.98
C ALA A 120 13.43 6.19 12.23
N GLY A 121 14.61 5.59 12.11
CA GLY A 121 15.58 5.37 13.19
C GLY A 121 16.23 6.64 13.71
N THR A 122 16.15 7.73 12.97
CA THR A 122 16.64 9.05 13.41
C THR A 122 15.73 9.71 14.45
N TYR A 123 14.56 9.13 14.75
CA TYR A 123 13.61 9.73 15.69
C TYR A 123 14.13 9.73 17.13
N ASP A 124 14.26 10.92 17.70
CA ASP A 124 14.48 11.10 19.13
C ASP A 124 13.20 11.56 19.82
N GLN A 125 12.76 10.81 20.83
CA GLN A 125 11.57 11.11 21.61
C GLN A 125 11.74 12.35 22.51
N ALA A 126 12.97 12.69 22.91
CA ALA A 126 13.26 13.83 23.77
C ALA A 126 13.18 15.14 22.99
N THR A 127 13.87 15.25 21.85
CA THR A 127 13.83 16.45 21.00
C THR A 127 12.64 16.48 20.03
N LYS A 128 11.95 15.34 19.82
CA LYS A 128 10.90 15.17 18.81
C LYS A 128 11.37 15.54 17.39
N THR A 129 12.62 15.16 17.07
CA THR A 129 13.22 15.41 15.75
C THR A 129 13.59 14.10 15.08
N GLY A 130 13.58 14.09 13.73
CA GLY A 130 13.76 12.90 12.90
C GLY A 130 12.49 12.03 12.82
N GLY A 131 12.65 10.84 12.25
CA GLY A 131 11.58 9.86 12.06
C GLY A 131 11.25 9.62 10.60
N ALA A 132 10.15 8.92 10.35
CA ALA A 132 9.70 8.56 9.00
C ALA A 132 9.13 9.79 8.27
N ASP A 133 10.01 10.68 7.85
CA ASP A 133 9.73 11.98 7.20
C ASP A 133 10.46 12.15 5.85
N GLY A 134 11.13 11.11 5.35
CA GLY A 134 11.78 11.12 4.04
C GLY A 134 13.08 11.93 3.99
N SER A 135 13.60 12.40 5.12
CA SER A 135 14.88 13.11 5.20
C SER A 135 16.05 12.27 4.66
N VAL A 136 15.96 10.94 4.73
CA VAL A 136 17.01 10.02 4.24
C VAL A 136 17.35 10.17 2.76
N VAL A 137 16.44 10.74 1.96
CA VAL A 137 16.65 10.96 0.51
C VAL A 137 17.48 12.21 0.22
N LEU A 138 17.62 13.11 1.21
CA LEU A 138 18.41 14.33 1.05
C LEU A 138 19.90 13.98 0.88
N PRO A 139 20.62 14.66 -0.03
CA PRO A 139 22.02 14.32 -0.33
C PRO A 139 22.93 14.28 0.90
N GLU A 140 22.74 15.20 1.85
CA GLU A 140 23.53 15.29 3.08
C GLU A 140 23.37 14.10 4.01
N GLU A 141 22.23 13.40 3.93
CA GLU A 141 21.93 12.21 4.72
C GLU A 141 22.20 10.93 3.94
N LEU A 142 21.95 10.94 2.63
CA LEU A 142 22.19 9.81 1.74
C LEU A 142 23.69 9.54 1.52
N ASP A 143 24.53 10.57 1.65
CA ASP A 143 26.00 10.47 1.54
C ASP A 143 26.67 9.88 2.80
N ARG A 144 25.93 9.70 3.89
CA ARG A 144 26.44 9.15 5.14
C ARG A 144 26.83 7.67 4.99
N PRO A 145 27.81 7.18 5.77
CA PRO A 145 28.31 5.81 5.63
C PRO A 145 27.24 4.74 5.80
N GLU A 146 26.22 4.97 6.64
CA GLU A 146 25.09 4.06 6.86
C GLU A 146 24.09 3.96 5.68
N ASN A 147 24.05 4.99 4.81
CA ASN A 147 23.08 5.12 3.72
C ASN A 147 23.67 4.99 2.32
N ARG A 148 25.01 5.01 2.19
CA ARG A 148 25.70 5.15 0.90
C ARG A 148 25.34 4.08 -0.14
N ASP A 149 25.13 2.86 0.29
CA ASP A 149 24.75 1.72 -0.55
C ASP A 149 23.26 1.69 -0.92
N LEU A 150 22.43 2.55 -0.31
CA LEU A 150 21.02 2.73 -0.66
C LEU A 150 20.81 3.72 -1.82
N LYS A 151 21.85 4.44 -2.26
CA LYS A 151 21.78 5.38 -3.39
C LYS A 151 21.14 4.79 -4.66
N PRO A 152 21.54 3.60 -5.15
CA PRO A 152 20.93 3.02 -6.34
C PRO A 152 19.44 2.70 -6.14
N LEU A 153 19.03 2.35 -4.91
CA LEU A 153 17.63 2.11 -4.58
C LEU A 153 16.84 3.44 -4.63
N VAL A 154 17.37 4.51 -4.06
CA VAL A 154 16.74 5.84 -4.10
C VAL A 154 16.57 6.34 -5.55
N GLU A 155 17.54 6.08 -6.43
CA GLU A 155 17.42 6.37 -7.86
C GLU A 155 16.34 5.55 -8.57
N LYS A 156 16.15 4.28 -8.19
CA LYS A 156 15.01 3.48 -8.67
C LYS A 156 13.69 4.05 -8.18
N LEU A 157 13.62 4.42 -6.89
CA LEU A 157 12.42 4.98 -6.26
C LEU A 157 12.04 6.34 -6.87
N SER A 158 13.02 7.18 -7.24
CA SER A 158 12.74 8.47 -7.88
C SER A 158 12.02 8.30 -9.23
N LYS A 159 12.43 7.29 -10.02
CA LYS A 159 11.76 6.94 -11.29
C LYS A 159 10.33 6.43 -11.04
N ALA A 160 10.15 5.56 -10.06
CA ALA A 160 8.82 5.06 -9.70
C ALA A 160 7.91 6.20 -9.22
N LYS A 161 8.42 7.08 -8.35
CA LYS A 161 7.72 8.26 -7.85
C LYS A 161 7.31 9.19 -8.99
N ALA A 162 8.21 9.48 -9.93
CA ALA A 162 7.90 10.30 -11.11
C ALA A 162 6.77 9.70 -11.95
N ALA A 163 6.75 8.37 -12.14
CA ALA A 163 5.67 7.69 -12.85
C ALA A 163 4.32 7.75 -12.10
N ILE A 164 4.34 7.64 -10.76
CA ILE A 164 3.15 7.80 -9.91
C ILE A 164 2.59 9.21 -10.01
N ASP A 165 3.47 10.21 -9.93
CA ASP A 165 3.12 11.63 -9.97
C ASP A 165 2.62 12.04 -11.38
N ALA A 166 3.12 11.41 -12.45
CA ALA A 166 2.64 11.64 -13.81
C ALA A 166 1.19 11.16 -14.02
N ARG A 167 0.75 10.13 -13.28
CA ARG A 167 -0.61 9.58 -13.35
C ARG A 167 -1.55 10.18 -12.30
N ARG A 168 -1.18 11.31 -11.67
CA ARG A 168 -1.99 11.96 -10.63
C ARG A 168 -3.31 12.51 -11.16
N LEU A 169 -4.30 12.58 -10.29
CA LEU A 169 -5.54 13.29 -10.60
C LEU A 169 -5.25 14.80 -10.68
N GLU A 170 -6.04 15.52 -11.47
CA GLU A 170 -5.91 16.98 -11.57
C GLU A 170 -6.10 17.64 -10.20
N GLY A 171 -5.22 18.57 -9.84
CA GLY A 171 -5.19 19.21 -8.51
C GLY A 171 -4.66 18.34 -7.36
N GLN A 172 -4.27 17.07 -7.60
CA GLN A 172 -3.69 16.21 -6.56
C GLN A 172 -2.23 16.56 -6.31
N ALA A 173 -1.85 16.71 -5.03
CA ALA A 173 -0.46 16.91 -4.63
C ALA A 173 0.40 15.69 -5.03
N PRO A 174 1.68 15.89 -5.37
CA PRO A 174 2.60 14.78 -5.63
C PRO A 174 2.75 13.93 -4.37
N LEU A 175 3.02 12.64 -4.54
CA LEU A 175 3.27 11.71 -3.43
C LEU A 175 4.51 12.19 -2.65
N SER A 176 4.46 12.16 -1.32
CA SER A 176 5.63 12.51 -0.50
C SER A 176 6.70 11.43 -0.58
N TRP A 177 7.97 11.81 -0.39
CA TRP A 177 9.08 10.86 -0.30
C TRP A 177 8.91 9.92 0.91
N ALA A 178 8.49 10.46 2.04
CA ALA A 178 8.19 9.68 3.25
C ALA A 178 7.17 8.57 2.97
N ASP A 179 6.07 8.89 2.26
CA ASP A 179 5.07 7.89 1.88
C ASP A 179 5.58 6.92 0.80
N THR A 180 6.44 7.39 -0.11
CA THR A 180 7.06 6.56 -1.16
C THR A 180 7.93 5.46 -0.54
N ILE A 181 8.76 5.80 0.46
CA ILE A 181 9.65 4.84 1.15
C ILE A 181 8.83 3.79 1.89
N VAL A 182 7.80 4.21 2.63
CA VAL A 182 6.92 3.29 3.37
C VAL A 182 6.16 2.36 2.43
N LEU A 183 5.65 2.88 1.31
CA LEU A 183 4.97 2.07 0.31
C LEU A 183 5.93 1.09 -0.38
N ALA A 184 7.17 1.50 -0.67
CA ALA A 184 8.19 0.62 -1.23
C ALA A 184 8.51 -0.55 -0.30
N ALA A 185 8.71 -0.29 0.99
CA ALA A 185 8.93 -1.34 2.00
C ALA A 185 7.74 -2.30 2.09
N LYS A 186 6.50 -1.77 2.13
CA LYS A 186 5.29 -2.60 2.11
C LYS A 186 5.23 -3.51 0.87
N VAL A 187 5.38 -2.93 -0.32
CA VAL A 187 5.23 -3.64 -1.60
C VAL A 187 6.24 -4.76 -1.75
N THR A 188 7.50 -4.48 -1.41
CA THR A 188 8.60 -5.45 -1.57
C THR A 188 8.52 -6.58 -0.55
N VAL A 189 8.14 -6.29 0.70
CA VAL A 189 7.93 -7.32 1.73
C VAL A 189 6.74 -8.22 1.36
N GLU A 190 5.62 -7.66 0.92
CA GLU A 190 4.47 -8.46 0.48
C GLU A 190 4.79 -9.29 -0.77
N ALA A 191 5.61 -8.76 -1.68
CA ALA A 191 6.11 -9.51 -2.83
C ALA A 191 7.00 -10.70 -2.40
N ALA A 192 7.90 -10.49 -1.44
CA ALA A 192 8.74 -11.56 -0.90
C ALA A 192 7.92 -12.66 -0.20
N TRP A 193 6.89 -12.29 0.57
CA TRP A 193 5.97 -13.27 1.18
C TRP A 193 5.19 -14.05 0.13
N ARG A 194 4.72 -13.37 -0.93
CA ARG A 194 4.06 -14.01 -2.06
C ARG A 194 4.96 -15.02 -2.74
N GLU A 195 6.22 -14.65 -3.03
CA GLU A 195 7.18 -15.52 -3.70
C GLU A 195 7.48 -16.77 -2.87
N ASP A 196 7.71 -16.62 -1.56
CA ASP A 196 7.93 -17.76 -0.67
C ASP A 196 6.73 -18.72 -0.67
N LYS A 197 5.49 -18.20 -0.62
CA LYS A 197 4.28 -19.03 -0.69
C LYS A 197 4.16 -19.78 -2.02
N ILE A 198 4.51 -19.13 -3.13
CA ILE A 198 4.54 -19.77 -4.46
C ILE A 198 5.61 -20.85 -4.51
N SER A 199 6.81 -20.58 -3.97
CA SER A 199 7.93 -21.54 -3.96
C SER A 199 7.62 -22.83 -3.17
N LYS A 200 6.79 -22.72 -2.13
CA LYS A 200 6.35 -23.85 -1.31
C LYS A 200 5.22 -24.65 -1.94
N ALA A 201 4.52 -24.09 -2.91
CA ALA A 201 3.41 -24.76 -3.57
C ALA A 201 3.91 -25.70 -4.66
N ALA A 202 3.40 -26.93 -4.68
CA ALA A 202 3.69 -27.89 -5.76
C ALA A 202 3.19 -27.41 -7.15
N SER A 203 2.20 -26.51 -7.17
CA SER A 203 1.68 -25.86 -8.37
C SER A 203 1.76 -24.34 -8.18
N PRO A 204 2.46 -23.60 -9.06
CA PRO A 204 2.59 -22.15 -8.96
C PRO A 204 1.24 -21.42 -8.97
N GLU A 205 0.25 -21.91 -9.72
CA GLU A 205 -1.10 -21.32 -9.81
C GLU A 205 -1.84 -21.41 -8.48
N LYS A 206 -1.78 -22.57 -7.81
CA LYS A 206 -2.38 -22.76 -6.49
C LYS A 206 -1.63 -21.97 -5.42
N GLY A 207 -0.31 -21.84 -5.55
CA GLY A 207 0.50 -20.97 -4.70
C GLY A 207 0.11 -19.50 -4.82
N ALA A 208 -0.11 -19.02 -6.06
CA ALA A 208 -0.59 -17.67 -6.31
C ALA A 208 -1.98 -17.44 -5.72
N PHE A 209 -2.91 -18.39 -5.91
CA PHE A 209 -4.24 -18.33 -5.30
C PHE A 209 -4.16 -18.25 -3.76
N LEU A 210 -3.30 -19.05 -3.14
CA LEU A 210 -3.09 -19.00 -1.69
C LEU A 210 -2.48 -17.67 -1.24
N ALA A 211 -1.49 -17.16 -1.97
CA ALA A 211 -0.85 -15.89 -1.63
C ALA A 211 -1.80 -14.69 -1.80
N ASP A 212 -2.69 -14.73 -2.80
CA ASP A 212 -3.69 -13.69 -3.04
C ASP A 212 -4.87 -13.75 -2.07
N GLY A 213 -5.32 -14.96 -1.70
CA GLY A 213 -6.46 -15.15 -0.80
C GLY A 213 -6.11 -15.09 0.69
N PHE A 214 -4.90 -15.53 1.06
CA PHE A 214 -4.42 -15.64 2.45
C PHE A 214 -3.12 -14.87 2.68
N GLY A 215 -2.87 -13.84 1.87
CA GLY A 215 -1.79 -12.88 2.10
C GLY A 215 -2.12 -11.97 3.28
N ASN A 216 -1.18 -11.80 4.21
CA ASN A 216 -1.33 -10.80 5.26
C ASN A 216 -0.92 -9.43 4.69
N ALA A 217 -1.89 -8.52 4.62
CA ALA A 217 -1.64 -7.17 4.14
C ALA A 217 -1.07 -6.29 5.26
N ILE A 218 0.04 -5.62 4.98
CA ILE A 218 0.66 -4.67 5.92
C ILE A 218 -0.16 -3.37 5.88
N SER A 219 -0.74 -2.98 7.01
CA SER A 219 -1.46 -1.71 7.10
C SER A 219 -0.50 -0.53 7.16
N VAL A 220 -0.53 0.34 6.15
CA VAL A 220 0.24 1.59 6.15
C VAL A 220 -0.73 2.76 6.03
N ARG A 221 -0.52 3.77 6.88
CA ARG A 221 -1.19 5.07 6.75
C ARG A 221 -0.43 5.91 5.73
N LEU A 222 -1.12 6.73 4.94
CA LEU A 222 -0.53 7.71 4.03
C LEU A 222 -0.82 9.13 4.51
N GLY A 223 -0.07 10.09 4.01
CA GLY A 223 -0.19 11.52 4.29
C GLY A 223 0.98 12.07 5.11
N ARG A 224 2.17 11.47 4.99
CA ARG A 224 3.38 11.94 5.68
C ARG A 224 3.89 13.23 5.05
N VAL A 225 4.37 14.14 5.89
CA VAL A 225 5.02 15.38 5.47
C VAL A 225 6.51 15.13 5.27
N ASP A 226 7.02 15.54 4.11
CA ASP A 226 8.45 15.47 3.82
C ASP A 226 9.23 16.49 4.65
N ALA A 227 10.36 16.05 5.20
CA ALA A 227 11.33 16.94 5.82
C ALA A 227 12.06 17.78 4.78
N THR A 228 12.37 19.02 5.14
CA THR A 228 13.14 19.96 4.31
C THR A 228 14.62 20.01 4.68
N GLN A 229 15.00 19.35 5.77
CA GLN A 229 16.36 19.32 6.30
C GLN A 229 16.73 17.89 6.69
N PRO A 230 18.01 17.50 6.54
CA PRO A 230 18.47 16.17 6.93
C PRO A 230 18.34 15.98 8.44
N SER A 231 18.10 14.74 8.86
CA SER A 231 18.04 14.38 10.26
C SER A 231 19.43 14.47 10.91
N PRO A 232 19.55 14.76 12.22
CA PRO A 232 20.86 14.88 12.87
C PRO A 232 21.72 13.61 12.74
N PRO A 233 23.04 13.73 12.49
CA PRO A 233 23.93 12.58 12.32
C PRO A 233 24.18 11.83 13.63
N GLY A 234 24.67 10.58 13.54
CA GLY A 234 25.11 9.79 14.69
C GLY A 234 23.99 9.15 15.52
N ARG A 235 22.76 9.09 14.97
CA ARG A 235 21.60 8.45 15.62
C ARG A 235 21.39 6.99 15.21
N LEU A 236 21.98 6.60 14.08
CA LEU A 236 21.86 5.25 13.53
C LEU A 236 23.09 4.42 13.92
N PRO A 237 22.90 3.12 14.20
CA PRO A 237 24.01 2.20 14.35
C PRO A 237 24.74 2.01 13.01
N ALA A 238 26.01 1.59 13.08
CA ALA A 238 26.73 1.15 11.89
C ALA A 238 26.06 -0.09 11.26
N ASN A 239 26.33 -0.35 9.98
CA ASN A 239 25.77 -1.51 9.27
C ASN A 239 26.20 -2.84 9.91
N ASP A 240 27.41 -2.89 10.47
CA ASP A 240 28.00 -4.03 11.17
C ASP A 240 27.94 -3.90 12.70
N ALA A 241 27.01 -3.08 13.22
CA ALA A 241 26.90 -2.81 14.64
C ALA A 241 26.78 -4.08 15.49
N SER A 242 27.40 -4.02 16.67
CA SER A 242 27.30 -5.09 17.66
C SER A 242 25.87 -5.27 18.16
N LEU A 243 25.58 -6.45 18.71
CA LEU A 243 24.27 -6.74 19.29
C LEU A 243 23.87 -5.74 20.38
N GLU A 244 24.82 -5.32 21.21
CA GLU A 244 24.58 -4.35 22.29
C GLU A 244 24.24 -2.97 21.75
N GLU A 245 24.90 -2.53 20.68
CA GLU A 245 24.59 -1.26 20.00
C GLU A 245 23.21 -1.30 19.35
N MET A 246 22.88 -2.41 18.68
CA MET A 246 21.54 -2.64 18.12
C MET A 246 20.47 -2.61 19.21
N GLN A 247 20.67 -3.33 20.32
CA GLN A 247 19.75 -3.34 21.45
C GLN A 247 19.56 -1.95 22.04
N ARG A 248 20.66 -1.21 22.23
CA ARG A 248 20.63 0.17 22.73
C ARG A 248 19.84 1.08 21.79
N PHE A 249 20.09 0.98 20.48
CA PHE A 249 19.39 1.74 19.45
C PHE A 249 17.88 1.50 19.50
N PHE A 250 17.42 0.26 19.40
CA PHE A 250 15.98 -0.03 19.41
C PHE A 250 15.32 0.25 20.76
N SER A 251 16.04 0.08 21.87
CA SER A 251 15.50 0.40 23.20
C SER A 251 15.31 1.90 23.41
N GLN A 252 16.09 2.74 22.72
CA GLN A 252 15.94 4.21 22.74
C GLN A 252 14.92 4.69 21.71
N LEU A 253 14.78 3.98 20.58
CA LEU A 253 13.93 4.38 19.47
C LEU A 253 12.45 4.49 19.90
N GLY A 254 11.95 5.72 19.98
CA GLY A 254 10.57 6.00 20.37
C GLY A 254 10.22 5.71 21.82
N ALA A 255 11.22 5.37 22.66
CA ALA A 255 10.98 5.10 24.07
C ALA A 255 10.68 6.38 24.82
N LYS A 256 9.59 6.36 25.59
CA LYS A 256 9.27 7.44 26.54
C LYS A 256 10.09 7.28 27.81
N PRO A 257 10.31 8.35 28.60
CA PRO A 257 11.10 8.29 29.84
C PRO A 257 10.56 7.28 30.88
N ASP A 258 9.28 6.90 30.79
CA ASP A 258 8.63 5.92 31.68
C ASP A 258 8.63 4.48 31.13
N GLN A 259 9.32 4.24 30.00
CA GLN A 259 9.39 2.94 29.32
C GLN A 259 10.79 2.33 29.42
N GLY A 260 10.88 1.02 29.68
CA GLY A 260 12.16 0.30 29.78
C GLY A 260 12.49 -0.29 31.16
N GLY A 261 11.53 -0.35 32.08
CA GLY A 261 11.73 -1.05 33.36
C GLY A 261 11.67 -2.57 33.21
N ASP A 262 12.47 -3.29 34.00
CA ASP A 262 12.42 -4.75 34.12
C ASP A 262 11.34 -5.13 35.14
N GLY A 263 10.08 -5.19 34.68
CA GLY A 263 8.97 -5.65 35.51
C GLY A 263 7.82 -6.21 34.67
N PRO A 264 7.02 -7.15 35.20
CA PRO A 264 5.91 -7.76 34.49
C PRO A 264 4.82 -6.76 34.05
N PHE A 265 4.78 -5.58 34.67
CA PHE A 265 3.85 -4.49 34.34
C PHE A 265 4.56 -3.21 33.84
N ALA A 266 5.88 -3.26 33.68
CA ALA A 266 6.62 -2.13 33.16
C ALA A 266 6.21 -1.87 31.71
N LYS A 267 6.00 -0.59 31.37
CA LYS A 267 5.71 -0.22 29.99
C LYS A 267 6.95 -0.50 29.17
N LYS A 268 6.79 -1.35 28.17
CA LYS A 268 7.90 -1.73 27.30
C LYS A 268 8.08 -0.69 26.18
N PRO A 269 9.30 -0.48 25.70
CA PRO A 269 9.54 0.41 24.57
C PRO A 269 8.81 -0.13 23.32
N PRO A 270 8.55 0.72 22.31
CA PRO A 270 7.90 0.31 21.07
C PRO A 270 8.62 -0.85 20.36
N PHE A 271 9.95 -0.87 20.46
CA PHE A 271 10.82 -1.89 19.89
C PHE A 271 11.55 -2.69 20.99
N TRP A 272 10.79 -3.50 21.72
CA TRP A 272 11.32 -4.57 22.58
C TRP A 272 11.86 -5.78 21.78
N GLU A 273 12.25 -6.85 22.49
CA GLU A 273 13.05 -7.97 21.97
C GLU A 273 12.45 -8.62 20.71
N ARG A 274 11.12 -8.73 20.65
CA ARG A 274 10.42 -9.35 19.52
C ARG A 274 10.55 -8.54 18.22
N GLN A 275 10.33 -7.22 18.30
CA GLN A 275 10.43 -6.35 17.13
C GLN A 275 11.87 -6.21 16.65
N GLN A 276 12.83 -6.17 17.59
CA GLN A 276 14.26 -6.18 17.28
C GLN A 276 14.65 -7.41 16.46
N PHE A 277 14.20 -8.59 16.90
CA PHE A 277 14.48 -9.86 16.21
C PHE A 277 13.87 -9.94 14.80
N LEU A 278 12.75 -9.26 14.55
CA LEU A 278 12.11 -9.26 13.23
C LEU A 278 12.74 -8.25 12.27
N LEU A 279 12.97 -7.01 12.73
CA LEU A 279 13.40 -5.92 11.87
C LEU A 279 14.89 -5.95 11.59
N TRP A 280 15.73 -6.17 12.61
CA TRP A 280 17.18 -6.03 12.45
C TRP A 280 17.76 -7.05 11.45
N PRO A 281 17.56 -8.38 11.61
CA PRO A 281 18.12 -9.35 10.67
C PRO A 281 17.62 -9.15 9.23
N PHE A 282 16.38 -8.69 9.06
CA PHE A 282 15.82 -8.45 7.73
C PHE A 282 16.55 -7.34 6.96
N THR A 283 17.22 -6.41 7.66
CA THR A 283 17.99 -5.32 7.06
C THR A 283 19.46 -5.65 6.81
N GLN A 284 19.92 -6.80 7.30
CA GLN A 284 21.32 -7.24 7.17
C GLN A 284 21.56 -7.98 5.86
N ALA A 285 22.82 -7.99 5.42
CA ALA A 285 23.24 -8.71 4.22
C ALA A 285 23.02 -10.23 4.33
N ASP A 286 23.19 -10.79 5.53
CA ASP A 286 22.86 -12.18 5.85
C ASP A 286 21.86 -12.24 7.02
N PRO A 287 20.55 -12.33 6.71
CA PRO A 287 19.51 -12.42 7.73
C PRO A 287 19.63 -13.67 8.59
N ILE A 288 20.05 -14.81 8.02
CA ILE A 288 20.07 -16.09 8.73
C ILE A 288 21.20 -16.10 9.75
N ALA A 289 22.41 -15.70 9.35
CA ALA A 289 23.54 -15.60 10.26
C ALA A 289 23.28 -14.59 11.38
N THR A 290 22.61 -13.47 11.07
CA THR A 290 22.23 -12.47 12.08
C THR A 290 21.21 -13.04 13.07
N GLU A 291 20.19 -13.77 12.62
CA GLU A 291 19.21 -14.43 13.50
C GLU A 291 19.88 -15.46 14.42
N GLU A 292 20.85 -16.22 13.92
CA GLU A 292 21.62 -17.19 14.71
C GLU A 292 22.49 -16.51 15.76
N ALA A 293 23.20 -15.43 15.38
CA ALA A 293 23.99 -14.64 16.32
C ALA A 293 23.13 -14.01 17.43
N MET A 294 21.95 -13.48 17.08
CA MET A 294 20.99 -12.96 18.06
C MET A 294 20.50 -14.07 19.00
N ALA A 295 20.11 -15.22 18.45
CA ALA A 295 19.63 -16.35 19.26
C ALA A 295 20.71 -16.92 20.20
N ALA A 296 21.97 -16.95 19.77
CA ALA A 296 23.08 -17.41 20.60
C ALA A 296 23.36 -16.47 21.78
N ALA A 297 23.13 -15.17 21.61
CA ALA A 297 23.46 -14.17 22.60
C ALA A 297 22.38 -13.96 23.69
N ASN A 298 21.10 -14.22 23.39
CA ASN A 298 20.01 -14.04 24.37
C ASN A 298 18.97 -15.16 24.28
N PRO A 299 18.66 -15.86 25.39
CA PRO A 299 17.62 -16.88 25.43
C PRO A 299 16.25 -16.42 24.90
N LYS A 300 15.88 -15.14 25.12
CA LYS A 300 14.62 -14.59 24.59
C LYS A 300 14.60 -14.56 23.06
N TYR A 301 15.72 -14.20 22.42
CA TYR A 301 15.82 -14.23 20.97
C TYR A 301 15.79 -15.68 20.44
N ALA A 302 16.37 -16.64 21.17
CA ALA A 302 16.26 -18.05 20.81
C ALA A 302 14.81 -18.56 20.82
N ASP A 303 14.01 -18.15 21.81
CA ASP A 303 12.58 -18.48 21.88
C ASP A 303 11.79 -17.86 20.72
N TRP A 304 12.06 -16.60 20.38
CA TRP A 304 11.45 -15.94 19.21
C TRP A 304 11.87 -16.61 17.91
N LYS A 305 13.16 -16.95 17.75
CA LYS A 305 13.66 -17.69 16.59
C LYS A 305 12.91 -19.00 16.39
N ARG A 306 12.78 -19.82 17.45
CA ARG A 306 12.04 -21.10 17.39
C ARG A 306 10.57 -20.88 16.98
N THR A 307 9.94 -19.84 17.52
CA THR A 307 8.54 -19.50 17.20
C THR A 307 8.39 -19.11 15.72
N TYR A 308 9.25 -18.24 15.22
CA TYR A 308 9.19 -17.78 13.84
C TYR A 308 9.65 -18.83 12.84
N ASP A 309 10.64 -19.67 13.16
CA ASP A 309 11.02 -20.81 12.34
C ASP A 309 9.88 -21.83 12.22
N THR A 310 9.14 -22.05 13.31
CA THR A 310 7.94 -22.90 13.28
C THR A 310 6.86 -22.29 12.40
N SER A 311 6.59 -20.99 12.54
CA SER A 311 5.65 -20.27 11.68
C SER A 311 6.07 -20.29 10.21
N ARG A 312 7.34 -20.06 9.90
CA ARG A 312 7.89 -20.07 8.53
C ARG A 312 7.77 -21.42 7.84
N LYS A 313 7.76 -22.53 8.59
CA LYS A 313 7.51 -23.89 8.07
C LYS A 313 6.05 -24.14 7.71
N THR A 314 5.11 -23.38 8.28
CA THR A 314 3.68 -23.47 7.89
C THR A 314 3.44 -22.83 6.53
N VAL A 315 2.32 -23.19 5.89
CA VAL A 315 1.94 -22.67 4.57
C VAL A 315 1.59 -21.18 4.61
N THR A 316 0.86 -20.73 5.64
CA THR A 316 0.37 -19.35 5.72
C THR A 316 1.33 -18.41 6.44
N ARG A 317 2.26 -18.95 7.25
CA ARG A 317 3.27 -18.18 8.02
C ARG A 317 2.67 -17.06 8.89
N THR A 318 1.42 -17.23 9.30
CA THR A 318 0.57 -16.16 9.85
C THR A 318 1.24 -15.38 10.96
N SER A 319 1.71 -16.04 12.02
CA SER A 319 2.31 -15.35 13.18
C SER A 319 3.56 -14.53 12.83
N TYR A 320 4.37 -15.01 11.88
CA TYR A 320 5.54 -14.27 11.42
C TYR A 320 5.14 -13.04 10.60
N GLU A 321 4.24 -13.20 9.64
CA GLU A 321 3.81 -12.11 8.76
C GLU A 321 3.02 -11.04 9.52
N GLU A 322 2.13 -11.42 10.45
CA GLU A 322 1.38 -10.49 11.29
C GLU A 322 2.30 -9.68 12.20
N ASP A 323 3.22 -10.34 12.93
CA ASP A 323 4.13 -9.65 13.84
C ASP A 323 5.13 -8.77 13.07
N PHE A 324 5.65 -9.24 11.92
CA PHE A 324 6.54 -8.43 11.08
C PHE A 324 5.81 -7.22 10.50
N GLY A 325 4.59 -7.43 9.98
CA GLY A 325 3.75 -6.35 9.48
C GLY A 325 3.47 -5.31 10.56
N ALA A 326 3.15 -5.73 11.78
CA ALA A 326 2.94 -4.83 12.92
C ALA A 326 4.22 -4.07 13.31
N ALA A 327 5.38 -4.75 13.29
CA ALA A 327 6.68 -4.12 13.56
C ALA A 327 7.00 -3.05 12.50
N LEU A 328 6.78 -3.36 11.22
CA LEU A 328 7.01 -2.44 10.10
C LEU A 328 6.04 -1.25 10.15
N SER A 329 4.76 -1.49 10.48
CA SER A 329 3.77 -0.42 10.67
C SER A 329 4.13 0.50 11.85
N THR A 330 4.69 -0.05 12.93
CA THR A 330 5.17 0.73 14.07
C THR A 330 6.34 1.61 13.67
N LEU A 331 7.32 1.04 12.96
CA LEU A 331 8.47 1.75 12.40
C LEU A 331 8.05 2.87 11.44
N ALA A 332 7.14 2.58 10.52
CA ALA A 332 6.64 3.55 9.54
C ALA A 332 5.88 4.74 10.16
N ASN A 333 5.44 4.62 11.40
CA ASN A 333 4.72 5.68 12.12
C ASN A 333 5.63 6.43 13.11
N GLN A 334 6.89 6.02 13.24
CA GLN A 334 7.81 6.60 14.21
C GLN A 334 8.18 8.03 13.80
N GLY A 335 7.85 9.01 14.65
CA GLY A 335 8.12 10.44 14.40
C GLY A 335 7.35 11.09 13.25
N ALA A 336 6.58 10.31 12.48
CA ALA A 336 5.87 10.80 11.29
C ALA A 336 4.78 11.82 11.64
N LYS A 337 4.77 12.93 10.89
CA LYS A 337 3.68 13.92 10.94
C LYS A 337 2.71 13.66 9.80
N PHE A 338 1.42 13.55 10.12
CA PHE A 338 0.38 13.25 9.14
C PHE A 338 -0.52 14.46 8.88
N ILE A 339 -0.78 14.75 7.60
CA ILE A 339 -1.84 15.68 7.19
C ILE A 339 -3.10 14.85 6.87
N PRO A 340 -4.22 15.05 7.59
CA PRO A 340 -5.43 14.25 7.40
C PRO A 340 -6.01 14.31 5.98
N ASP A 341 -5.90 15.47 5.33
CA ASP A 341 -6.39 15.71 3.97
C ASP A 341 -5.28 15.67 2.91
N ALA A 342 -4.16 15.00 3.22
CA ALA A 342 -3.07 14.81 2.26
C ALA A 342 -3.59 14.11 1.00
N TYR A 343 -3.16 14.60 -0.17
CA TYR A 343 -3.51 14.07 -1.50
C TYR A 343 -4.98 14.13 -1.89
N MET A 344 -5.83 14.81 -1.10
CA MET A 344 -7.20 15.09 -1.48
C MET A 344 -7.22 16.31 -2.40
N CYS A 345 -7.75 16.17 -3.61
CA CYS A 345 -7.90 17.28 -4.54
C CYS A 345 -9.35 17.77 -4.58
N PRO A 346 -9.58 19.07 -4.82
CA PRO A 346 -10.87 19.55 -5.28
C PRO A 346 -11.21 18.84 -6.59
N ILE A 347 -12.42 18.29 -6.68
CA ILE A 347 -12.87 17.65 -7.92
C ILE A 347 -13.56 18.72 -8.75
N GLU A 348 -12.96 19.10 -9.87
CA GLU A 348 -13.63 19.92 -10.87
C GLU A 348 -14.63 19.03 -11.63
N ILE A 349 -15.91 19.36 -11.50
CA ILE A 349 -16.97 18.67 -12.24
C ILE A 349 -17.63 19.70 -13.14
N THR A 350 -17.52 19.49 -14.44
CA THR A 350 -18.32 20.19 -15.42
C THR A 350 -19.73 19.62 -15.38
N LEU A 351 -20.68 20.39 -14.85
CA LEU A 351 -22.07 20.01 -14.79
C LEU A 351 -22.84 20.79 -15.86
N PRO A 352 -23.81 20.17 -16.55
CA PRO A 352 -24.72 20.94 -17.41
C PRO A 352 -25.48 21.95 -16.54
N ASP A 353 -25.73 23.16 -17.06
CA ASP A 353 -26.32 24.34 -16.37
C ASP A 353 -27.61 24.12 -15.56
N ARG A 354 -28.20 22.93 -15.65
CA ARG A 354 -29.36 22.49 -14.88
C ARG A 354 -29.03 22.05 -13.44
N TYR A 355 -27.78 22.12 -12.99
CA TYR A 355 -27.34 21.65 -11.66
C TYR A 355 -26.64 22.72 -10.84
#